data_AF-A0A847T2Y5-F1
#
_entry.id   AF-A0A847T2Y5-F1
#
_cell.length_a   1.000
_cell.length_b   1.000
_cell.length_c   1.000
_cell.angle_alpha   90.00
_cell.angle_beta   90.00
_cell.angle_gamma   90.00
#
_symmetry.space_group_name_H-M   'P 1'
#
loop_
_entity.id
_entity.type
_entity.pdbx_description
1 polymer ?
#
loop_
_entity_poly.entity_id
_entity_poly.type
_entity_poly.pdbx_seq_one_letter_code
_entity_poly.pdbx_strand_id
1 'polypeptide(L)'
;MDTTQKTGDIERESLELVLEEFTEEQKLHTKTVDDLVKAVNVLSGKLTEFEGKLDRPKEVTISTDTGAMQEIVKKGIIDMKLMVAGQPKNVIRKFQLLLFPEQDAKLFYRVVFGRWFLWLAAMLLLTNLYKFSIHWSENQKEIQQQQLENNRIKKAWNLMYSQQGKGVKRIMDSAYEKAEECKK
;
A
#
# COMPACT_ATOMS: atom_id res chain seq x y z
N MET A 1 26.30 -55.13 -6.16
CA MET A 1 24.83 -55.19 -6.06
C MET A 1 24.47 -54.65 -4.68
N ASP A 2 24.94 -53.44 -4.37
CA ASP A 2 25.13 -52.94 -2.98
C ASP A 2 24.56 -51.53 -2.75
N THR A 3 24.05 -50.89 -3.80
CA THR A 3 23.50 -49.52 -3.71
C THR A 3 22.03 -49.50 -3.33
N THR A 4 21.28 -50.58 -3.55
CA THR A 4 19.87 -50.69 -3.16
C THR A 4 19.66 -51.06 -1.69
N GLN A 5 20.61 -51.74 -1.06
CA GLN A 5 20.51 -52.13 0.35
C GLN A 5 20.77 -50.93 1.28
N LYS A 6 21.75 -50.08 0.93
CA LYS A 6 22.09 -48.86 1.68
C LYS A 6 20.96 -47.82 1.73
N THR A 7 20.18 -47.68 0.67
CA THR A 7 19.07 -46.70 0.61
C THR A 7 17.89 -47.16 1.48
N GLY A 8 17.60 -48.45 1.52
CA GLY A 8 16.52 -49.01 2.36
C GLY A 8 16.79 -48.92 3.86
N ASP A 9 18.06 -49.03 4.28
CA ASP A 9 18.43 -48.88 5.70
C ASP A 9 18.30 -47.42 6.17
N ILE A 10 18.68 -46.44 5.33
CA ILE A 10 18.52 -45.01 5.64
C ILE A 10 17.04 -44.62 5.76
N GLU A 11 16.18 -45.13 4.87
CA GLU A 11 14.74 -44.88 4.94
C GLU A 11 14.11 -45.50 6.19
N ARG A 12 14.58 -46.67 6.64
CA ARG A 12 14.11 -47.32 7.88
C ARG A 12 14.55 -46.56 9.12
N GLU A 13 15.81 -46.14 9.19
CA GLU A 13 16.32 -45.30 10.29
C GLU A 13 15.57 -43.96 10.36
N SER A 14 15.28 -43.34 9.22
CA SER A 14 14.48 -42.11 9.17
C SER A 14 13.03 -42.33 9.62
N LEU A 15 12.42 -43.47 9.29
CA LEU A 15 11.07 -43.79 9.71
C LEU A 15 11.00 -44.13 11.20
N GLU A 16 12.02 -44.81 11.72
CA GLU A 16 12.15 -45.13 13.14
C GLU A 16 12.31 -43.86 13.99
N LEU A 17 13.13 -42.91 13.52
CA LEU A 17 13.28 -41.59 14.17
C LEU A 17 11.96 -40.82 14.21
N VAL A 18 11.22 -40.77 13.09
CA VAL A 18 9.91 -40.07 13.04
C VAL A 18 8.87 -40.75 13.94
N LEU A 19 8.88 -42.09 14.02
CA LEU A 19 8.00 -42.83 14.91
C LEU A 19 8.33 -42.60 16.39
N GLU A 20 9.62 -42.48 16.73
CA GLU A 20 10.09 -42.16 18.07
C GLU A 20 9.68 -40.72 18.45
N GLU A 21 9.96 -39.73 17.59
CA GLU A 21 9.55 -38.34 17.78
C GLU A 21 8.02 -38.22 17.96
N PHE A 22 7.23 -38.89 17.12
CA PHE A 22 5.77 -38.89 17.22
C PHE A 22 5.28 -39.51 18.53
N THR A 23 5.94 -40.57 19.00
CA THR A 23 5.60 -41.24 20.26
C THR A 23 5.93 -40.35 21.47
N GLU A 24 7.04 -39.61 21.42
CA GLU A 24 7.40 -38.65 22.46
C GLU A 24 6.45 -37.45 22.48
N GLU A 25 6.11 -36.90 21.31
CA GLU A 25 5.11 -35.83 21.20
C GLU A 25 3.74 -36.25 21.73
N GLN A 26 3.30 -37.47 21.43
CA GLN A 26 2.02 -37.98 21.92
C GLN A 26 1.99 -38.13 23.46
N LYS A 27 3.10 -38.56 24.07
CA LYS A 27 3.25 -38.62 25.53
C LYS A 27 3.21 -37.23 26.16
N LEU A 28 3.89 -36.26 25.55
CA LEU A 28 3.91 -34.87 26.02
C LEU A 28 2.54 -34.21 25.90
N HIS A 29 1.84 -34.44 24.79
CA HIS A 29 0.47 -33.96 24.59
C HIS A 29 -0.49 -34.54 25.62
N THR A 30 -0.40 -35.85 25.92
CA THR A 30 -1.24 -36.50 26.93
C THR A 30 -1.02 -35.90 28.33
N LYS A 31 0.23 -35.61 28.72
CA LYS A 31 0.53 -34.91 29.99
C LYS A 31 -0.08 -33.52 30.04
N THR A 32 0.03 -32.77 28.95
CA THR A 32 -0.51 -31.39 28.86
C THR A 32 -2.04 -31.38 29.00
N VAL A 33 -2.72 -32.37 28.42
CA VAL A 33 -4.18 -32.53 28.57
C VAL A 33 -4.55 -32.86 30.02
N ASP A 34 -3.80 -33.75 30.69
CA ASP A 34 -4.05 -34.10 32.10
C ASP A 34 -3.87 -32.89 33.03
N ASP A 35 -2.82 -32.10 32.81
CA ASP A 35 -2.57 -30.87 33.57
C ASP A 35 -3.66 -29.81 33.34
N LEU A 36 -4.17 -29.69 32.11
CA LEU A 36 -5.28 -28.81 31.78
C LEU A 36 -6.57 -29.25 32.51
N VAL A 37 -6.87 -30.55 32.51
CA VAL A 37 -8.03 -31.09 33.23
C VAL A 37 -7.93 -30.82 34.74
N LYS A 38 -6.73 -30.98 35.32
CA LYS A 38 -6.50 -30.62 36.74
C LYS A 38 -6.73 -29.14 37.00
N ALA A 39 -6.21 -28.25 36.15
CA ALA A 39 -6.39 -26.81 36.30
C ALA A 39 -7.87 -26.40 36.21
N VAL A 40 -8.61 -26.98 35.26
CA VAL A 40 -10.06 -26.74 35.11
C VAL A 40 -10.83 -27.25 36.32
N ASN A 41 -10.50 -28.42 36.86
CA ASN A 41 -11.14 -28.95 38.07
C ASN A 41 -10.88 -28.07 39.31
N VAL A 42 -9.66 -27.55 39.46
CA VAL A 42 -9.33 -26.60 40.55
C VAL A 42 -10.11 -25.29 40.38
N LEU A 43 -10.21 -24.78 39.15
CA LEU A 43 -10.95 -23.55 38.87
C LEU A 43 -12.45 -23.73 39.12
N SER A 44 -13.02 -24.86 38.70
CA SER A 44 -14.41 -25.25 38.96
C SER A 44 -14.68 -25.32 40.47
N GLY A 45 -13.79 -25.94 41.24
CA GLY A 45 -13.88 -25.98 42.71
C GLY A 45 -13.82 -24.60 43.37
N LYS A 46 -13.00 -23.68 42.86
CA LYS A 46 -12.98 -22.29 43.36
C LYS A 46 -14.26 -21.53 42.99
N LEU A 47 -14.82 -21.78 41.81
CA LEU A 47 -16.05 -21.13 41.36
C LEU A 47 -17.24 -21.55 42.22
N THR A 48 -17.37 -22.84 42.54
CA THR A 48 -18.41 -23.33 43.45
C THR A 48 -18.22 -22.82 44.88
N GLU A 49 -16.98 -22.67 45.34
CA GLU A 49 -16.69 -22.02 46.63
C GLU A 49 -17.11 -20.54 46.64
N PHE A 50 -16.89 -19.82 45.54
CA PHE A 50 -17.33 -18.44 45.39
C PHE A 50 -18.86 -18.32 45.36
N GLU A 51 -19.54 -19.19 44.62
CA GLU A 51 -21.00 -19.23 44.54
C GLU A 51 -21.61 -19.50 45.93
N GLY A 52 -21.07 -20.45 46.68
CA GLY A 52 -21.51 -20.71 48.06
C GLY A 52 -21.24 -19.56 49.05
N LYS A 53 -20.24 -18.71 48.81
CA LYS A 53 -19.97 -17.49 49.58
C LYS A 53 -20.90 -16.34 49.21
N LEU A 54 -21.40 -16.30 47.97
CA LEU A 54 -22.39 -15.34 47.50
C LEU A 54 -23.80 -15.65 48.03
N ASP A 55 -24.14 -16.92 48.19
CA ASP A 55 -25.44 -17.35 48.77
C ASP A 55 -25.56 -17.11 50.28
N ARG A 56 -24.46 -16.80 50.97
CA ARG A 56 -24.44 -16.44 52.40
C ARG A 56 -23.67 -15.14 52.63
N PRO A 57 -24.19 -13.98 52.21
CA PRO A 57 -23.60 -12.72 52.61
C PRO A 57 -23.67 -12.63 54.14
N LYS A 58 -22.52 -12.59 54.81
CA LYS A 58 -22.46 -12.15 56.21
C LYS A 58 -22.93 -10.70 56.24
N GLU A 59 -24.18 -10.47 56.62
CA GLU A 59 -24.67 -9.14 56.99
C GLU A 59 -23.84 -8.64 58.17
N VAL A 60 -22.81 -7.85 57.88
CA VAL A 60 -22.21 -6.97 58.86
C VAL A 60 -22.89 -5.61 58.65
N THR A 61 -24.01 -5.41 59.34
CA THR A 61 -24.67 -4.12 59.47
C THR A 61 -23.79 -3.19 60.33
N ILE A 62 -22.78 -2.58 59.71
CA ILE A 62 -22.10 -1.43 60.33
C ILE A 62 -22.98 -0.20 60.07
N SER A 63 -23.93 0.05 60.97
CA SER A 63 -24.56 1.36 61.12
C SER A 63 -23.50 2.36 61.61
N THR A 64 -22.72 2.94 60.69
CA THR A 64 -21.87 4.10 60.97
C THR A 64 -22.44 5.30 60.24
N ASP A 65 -22.66 6.37 61.01
CA ASP A 65 -23.14 7.67 60.57
C ASP A 65 -22.31 8.18 59.37
N THR A 66 -22.90 8.12 58.18
CA THR A 66 -22.25 8.43 56.90
C THR A 66 -22.23 9.93 56.60
N GLY A 67 -22.80 10.78 57.46
CA GLY A 67 -22.86 12.23 57.26
C GLY A 67 -21.47 12.88 57.17
N ALA A 68 -20.58 12.55 58.11
CA ALA A 68 -19.23 13.12 58.15
C ALA A 68 -18.37 12.68 56.94
N MET A 69 -18.48 11.42 56.51
CA MET A 69 -17.76 10.94 55.33
C MET A 69 -18.27 11.59 54.04
N GLN A 70 -19.58 11.81 53.92
CA GLN A 70 -20.15 12.45 52.73
C GLN A 70 -19.70 13.90 52.60
N GLU A 71 -19.54 14.61 53.72
CA GLU A 71 -19.05 16.00 53.73
C GLU A 71 -17.56 16.10 53.39
N ILE A 72 -16.74 15.17 53.92
CA ILE A 72 -15.31 15.08 53.58
C ILE A 72 -15.11 14.77 52.09
N VAL A 73 -15.90 13.86 51.52
CA VAL A 73 -15.84 13.53 50.08
C VAL A 73 -16.27 14.71 49.22
N LYS A 74 -17.37 15.40 49.58
CA LYS A 74 -17.81 16.61 48.86
C LYS A 74 -16.74 17.70 48.89
N LYS A 75 -16.11 17.93 50.04
CA LYS A 75 -15.03 18.90 50.17
C LYS A 75 -13.81 18.51 49.33
N GLY A 76 -13.41 17.24 49.36
CA GLY A 76 -12.32 16.72 48.54
C GLY A 76 -12.57 16.87 47.03
N ILE A 77 -13.79 16.64 46.56
CA ILE A 77 -14.16 16.83 45.14
C ILE A 77 -14.09 18.31 44.74
N ILE A 78 -14.54 19.23 45.60
CA ILE A 78 -14.48 20.67 45.35
C ILE A 78 -13.03 21.16 45.28
N ASP A 79 -12.19 20.74 46.22
CA ASP A 79 -10.76 21.10 46.24
C ASP A 79 -10.02 20.53 45.03
N MET A 80 -10.34 19.30 44.61
CA MET A 80 -9.76 18.69 43.42
C MET A 80 -10.20 19.44 42.13
N LYS A 81 -11.46 19.87 42.05
CA LYS A 81 -11.96 20.69 40.93
C LYS A 81 -11.29 22.06 40.89
N LEU A 82 -11.02 22.68 42.03
CA LEU A 82 -10.28 23.94 42.12
C LEU A 82 -8.79 23.76 41.76
N MET A 83 -8.14 22.69 42.21
CA MET A 83 -6.76 22.37 41.80
C MET A 83 -6.65 22.09 40.30
N VAL A 84 -7.62 21.38 39.70
CA VAL A 84 -7.67 21.12 38.25
C VAL A 84 -7.97 22.39 37.46
N ALA A 85 -8.80 23.29 37.98
CA ALA A 85 -9.06 24.59 37.37
C ALA A 85 -7.85 25.54 37.47
N GLY A 86 -7.06 25.42 38.55
CA GLY A 86 -5.85 26.20 38.79
C GLY A 86 -4.59 25.65 38.10
N GLN A 87 -4.59 24.40 37.64
CA GLN A 87 -3.51 23.88 36.82
C GLN A 87 -3.47 24.65 35.49
N PRO A 88 -2.32 25.21 35.08
CA PRO A 88 -2.19 25.75 33.74
C PRO A 88 -2.42 24.58 32.78
N LYS A 89 -3.59 24.56 32.12
CA LYS A 89 -3.89 23.57 31.07
C LYS A 89 -2.69 23.57 30.15
N ASN A 90 -2.00 22.44 30.10
CA ASN A 90 -0.83 22.29 29.24
C ASN A 90 -1.36 22.41 27.81
N VAL A 91 -1.32 23.61 27.25
CA VAL A 91 -1.71 23.89 25.86
C VAL A 91 -0.62 23.24 25.02
N ILE A 92 -0.76 21.93 24.82
CA ILE A 92 0.03 21.20 23.83
C ILE A 92 -0.38 21.82 22.50
N ARG A 93 0.38 22.83 22.06
CA ARG A 93 0.28 23.36 20.71
C ARG A 93 0.63 22.22 19.77
N LYS A 94 -0.38 21.52 19.28
CA LYS A 94 -0.25 20.61 18.15
C LYS A 94 0.03 21.49 16.94
N PHE A 95 1.30 21.69 16.61
CA PHE A 95 1.70 22.14 15.29
C PHE A 95 1.44 21.00 14.30
N GLN A 96 0.17 20.76 14.00
CA GLN A 96 -0.17 20.02 12.81
C GLN A 96 -0.02 21.02 11.67
N LEU A 97 0.90 20.74 10.75
CA LEU A 97 0.94 21.40 9.44
C LEU A 97 -0.26 20.89 8.62
N LEU A 98 -1.47 21.15 9.12
CA LEU A 98 -2.69 21.03 8.37
C LEU A 98 -2.60 22.14 7.31
N LEU A 99 -2.52 21.77 6.04
CA LEU A 99 -2.50 22.74 4.94
C LEU A 99 -3.73 23.71 4.98
N PHE A 100 -4.75 23.42 5.81
CA PHE A 100 -5.97 24.21 5.98
C PHE A 100 -6.56 24.11 7.41
N PRO A 101 -7.26 25.16 7.91
CA PRO A 101 -7.89 25.17 9.23
C PRO A 101 -8.98 24.08 9.40
N GLU A 102 -9.10 23.50 10.61
CA GLU A 102 -10.10 22.47 10.94
C GLU A 102 -11.56 22.97 10.82
N GLN A 103 -11.80 24.24 11.08
CA GLN A 103 -13.08 24.90 10.84
C GLN A 103 -13.14 25.32 9.35
N ASP A 104 -14.06 24.73 8.59
CA ASP A 104 -14.36 24.99 7.16
C ASP A 104 -13.47 24.36 6.07
N ALA A 105 -12.72 23.29 6.38
CA ALA A 105 -11.93 22.55 5.38
C ALA A 105 -12.75 22.09 4.14
N LYS A 106 -14.04 21.77 4.33
CA LYS A 106 -14.94 21.31 3.25
C LYS A 106 -15.28 22.42 2.24
N LEU A 107 -15.45 23.66 2.70
CA LEU A 107 -15.74 24.81 1.83
C LEU A 107 -14.47 25.23 1.07
N PHE A 108 -13.32 25.23 1.73
CA PHE A 108 -12.03 25.53 1.09
C PHE A 108 -11.65 24.49 0.04
N TYR A 109 -11.78 23.19 0.32
CA TYR A 109 -11.52 22.14 -0.69
C TYR A 109 -12.41 22.31 -1.92
N ARG A 110 -13.70 22.59 -1.71
CA ARG A 110 -14.64 22.78 -2.82
C ARG A 110 -14.27 23.96 -3.72
N VAL A 111 -13.76 25.05 -3.15
CA VAL A 111 -13.40 26.24 -3.92
C VAL A 111 -12.03 26.09 -4.58
N VAL A 112 -11.01 25.67 -3.82
CA VAL A 112 -9.62 25.56 -4.28
C VAL A 112 -9.47 24.41 -5.28
N PHE A 113 -9.95 23.21 -4.96
CA PHE A 113 -9.86 22.08 -5.87
C PHE A 113 -10.95 22.08 -6.95
N GLY A 114 -12.08 22.76 -6.72
CA GLY A 114 -13.15 22.83 -7.72
C GLY A 114 -12.87 23.84 -8.83
N ARG A 115 -12.59 25.09 -8.48
CA ARG A 115 -12.49 26.19 -9.47
C ARG A 115 -11.05 26.57 -9.76
N TRP A 116 -10.23 26.81 -8.74
CA TRP A 116 -8.87 27.29 -8.93
C TRP A 116 -7.94 26.24 -9.55
N PHE A 117 -7.95 25.02 -9.00
CA PHE A 117 -7.14 23.93 -9.54
C PHE A 117 -7.53 23.56 -10.96
N LEU A 118 -8.83 23.58 -11.29
CA LEU A 118 -9.32 23.30 -12.63
C LEU A 118 -8.85 24.36 -13.63
N TRP A 119 -8.88 25.65 -13.26
CA TRP A 119 -8.31 26.72 -14.08
C TRP A 119 -6.81 26.57 -14.29
N LEU A 120 -6.07 26.14 -13.25
CA LEU A 120 -4.63 25.92 -13.32
C LEU A 120 -4.28 24.72 -14.24
N ALA A 121 -5.03 23.63 -14.11
CA ALA A 121 -4.92 22.46 -14.97
C ALA A 121 -5.27 22.81 -16.43
N ALA A 122 -6.33 23.60 -16.65
CA ALA A 122 -6.70 24.08 -17.97
C ALA A 122 -5.60 24.94 -18.59
N MET A 123 -5.00 25.87 -17.83
CA MET A 123 -3.90 26.72 -18.31
C MET A 123 -2.67 25.89 -18.70
N LEU A 124 -2.31 24.89 -17.89
CA LEU A 124 -1.23 23.95 -18.20
C LEU A 124 -1.52 23.13 -19.46
N LEU A 125 -2.74 22.60 -19.58
CA LEU A 125 -3.16 21.87 -20.77
C LEU A 125 -3.11 22.74 -22.01
N LEU A 126 -3.62 23.97 -21.96
CA LEU A 126 -3.56 24.91 -23.08
C LEU A 126 -2.11 25.21 -23.49
N THR A 127 -1.22 25.44 -22.53
CA THR A 127 0.18 25.74 -22.82
C THR A 127 0.89 24.55 -23.47
N ASN A 128 0.63 23.34 -22.98
CA ASN A 128 1.19 22.12 -23.54
C ASN A 128 0.60 21.79 -24.91
N LEU A 129 -0.71 21.97 -25.09
CA LEU A 129 -1.39 21.81 -26.38
C LEU A 129 -0.89 22.83 -27.40
N TYR A 130 -0.63 24.07 -26.99
CA TYR A 130 -0.07 25.09 -27.88
C TYR A 130 1.33 24.71 -28.36
N LYS A 131 2.23 24.30 -27.45
CA LYS A 131 3.57 23.82 -27.81
C LYS A 131 3.51 22.58 -28.70
N PHE A 132 2.67 21.63 -28.35
CA PHE A 132 2.46 20.42 -29.14
C PHE A 132 1.92 20.74 -30.54
N SER A 133 0.95 21.66 -30.64
CA SER A 133 0.35 22.06 -31.90
C SER A 133 1.35 22.73 -32.83
N ILE A 134 2.23 23.58 -32.30
CA ILE A 134 3.31 24.21 -33.08
C ILE A 134 4.28 23.16 -33.60
N HIS A 135 4.83 22.32 -32.71
CA HIS A 135 5.78 21.29 -33.14
C HIS A 135 5.16 20.28 -34.11
N TRP A 136 3.90 19.92 -33.90
CA TRP A 136 3.17 19.09 -34.85
C TRP A 136 3.05 19.77 -36.21
N SER A 137 2.68 21.06 -36.23
CA SER A 137 2.55 21.82 -37.48
C SER A 137 3.88 21.98 -38.22
N GLU A 138 4.96 22.27 -37.50
CA GLU A 138 6.31 22.39 -38.06
C GLU A 138 6.77 21.06 -38.65
N ASN A 139 6.64 19.97 -37.90
CA ASN A 139 7.05 18.64 -38.37
C ASN A 139 6.24 18.21 -39.60
N GLN A 140 4.93 18.51 -39.65
CA GLN A 140 4.11 18.26 -40.83
C GLN A 140 4.55 19.09 -42.04
N LYS A 141 4.94 20.36 -41.84
CA LYS A 141 5.46 21.21 -42.93
C LYS A 141 6.79 20.67 -43.46
N GLU A 142 7.70 20.25 -42.59
CA GLU A 142 8.98 19.67 -42.99
C GLU A 142 8.79 18.38 -43.78
N ILE A 143 7.91 17.49 -43.32
CA ILE A 143 7.57 16.26 -44.05
C ILE A 143 7.00 16.59 -45.44
N GLN A 144 6.10 17.57 -45.53
CA GLN A 144 5.53 18.00 -46.81
C GLN A 144 6.59 18.60 -47.74
N GLN A 145 7.51 19.41 -47.23
CA GLN A 145 8.61 19.97 -48.00
C GLN A 145 9.54 18.87 -48.52
N GLN A 146 9.94 17.94 -47.66
CA GLN A 146 10.76 16.79 -48.06
C GLN A 146 10.06 15.92 -49.10
N GLN A 147 8.75 15.67 -48.96
CA GLN A 147 7.97 14.94 -49.97
C GLN A 147 7.92 15.70 -51.29
N LEU A 148 7.78 17.02 -51.26
CA LEU A 148 7.71 17.84 -52.46
C LEU A 148 9.05 17.89 -53.20
N GLU A 149 10.16 17.98 -52.46
CA GLU A 149 11.52 17.87 -52.99
C GLU A 149 11.79 16.48 -53.57
N ASN A 150 11.49 15.42 -52.82
CA ASN A 150 11.61 14.04 -53.29
C ASN A 150 10.78 13.79 -54.55
N ASN A 151 9.55 14.32 -54.62
CA ASN A 151 8.71 14.22 -55.80
C ASN A 151 9.30 14.95 -57.01
N ARG A 152 9.91 16.13 -56.80
CA ARG A 152 10.62 16.87 -57.86
C ARG A 152 11.82 16.07 -58.38
N ILE A 153 12.65 15.53 -57.49
CA ILE A 153 13.80 14.69 -57.84
C ILE A 153 13.35 13.45 -58.60
N LYS A 154 12.33 12.74 -58.09
CA LYS A 154 11.76 11.55 -58.74
C LYS A 154 11.24 11.87 -60.14
N LYS A 155 10.56 13.01 -60.31
CA LYS A 155 10.06 13.45 -61.62
C LYS A 155 11.19 13.81 -62.58
N ALA A 156 12.22 14.50 -62.11
CA ALA A 156 13.41 14.81 -62.90
C ALA A 156 14.17 13.55 -63.32
N TRP A 157 14.35 12.62 -62.38
CA TRP A 157 14.94 11.30 -62.63
C TRP A 157 14.17 10.51 -63.68
N ASN A 158 12.84 10.43 -63.55
CA ASN A 158 11.97 9.75 -64.52
C ASN A 158 12.04 10.39 -65.91
N LEU A 159 12.08 11.72 -65.99
CA LEU A 159 12.20 12.43 -67.26
C LEU A 159 13.55 12.11 -67.92
N MET A 160 14.66 12.21 -67.17
CA MET A 160 15.98 11.84 -67.66
C MET A 160 16.03 10.36 -68.09
N TYR A 161 15.50 9.46 -67.27
CA TYR A 161 15.42 8.04 -67.58
C TYR A 161 14.65 7.80 -68.89
N SER A 162 13.50 8.44 -69.07
CA SER A 162 12.67 8.26 -70.27
C SER A 162 13.36 8.68 -71.57
N GLN A 163 14.20 9.74 -71.52
CA GLN A 163 14.87 10.33 -72.68
C GLN A 163 16.20 9.64 -73.06
N GLN A 164 16.75 8.79 -72.18
CA GLN A 164 18.07 8.19 -72.37
C GLN A 164 18.06 6.81 -73.04
N GLY A 165 19.20 6.45 -73.66
CA GLY A 165 19.40 5.17 -74.33
C GLY A 165 19.54 3.98 -73.37
N LYS A 166 19.41 2.75 -73.91
CA LYS A 166 19.42 1.49 -73.12
C LYS A 166 20.65 1.31 -72.21
N GLY A 167 21.82 1.78 -72.63
CA GLY A 167 23.05 1.67 -71.84
C GLY A 167 23.04 2.52 -70.57
N VAL A 168 22.59 3.78 -70.68
CA VAL A 168 22.49 4.71 -69.53
C VAL A 168 21.39 4.27 -68.56
N LYS A 169 20.27 3.74 -69.07
CA LYS A 169 19.20 3.16 -68.25
C LYS A 169 19.71 2.05 -67.33
N ARG A 170 20.51 1.11 -67.85
CA ARG A 170 21.11 0.04 -67.03
C ARG A 170 22.01 0.57 -65.91
N ILE A 171 22.77 1.64 -66.18
CA ILE A 171 23.62 2.27 -65.16
C ILE A 171 22.75 2.93 -64.09
N MET A 172 21.68 3.62 -64.49
CA MET A 172 20.73 4.25 -63.57
C MET A 172 19.99 3.21 -62.71
N ASP A 173 19.58 2.07 -63.29
CA ASP A 173 18.93 0.97 -62.58
C ASP A 173 19.89 0.33 -61.55
N SER A 174 21.14 0.07 -61.93
CA SER A 174 22.16 -0.44 -61.02
C SER A 174 22.49 0.53 -59.87
N ALA A 175 22.49 1.84 -60.14
CA ALA A 175 22.68 2.85 -59.11
C ALA A 175 21.49 2.89 -58.11
N TYR A 176 20.27 2.66 -58.61
CA TYR A 176 19.07 2.62 -57.79
C TYR A 176 19.04 1.36 -56.89
N GLU A 177 19.35 0.19 -57.43
CA GLU A 177 19.46 -1.07 -56.67
C GLU A 177 20.50 -0.96 -55.54
N LYS A 178 21.69 -0.42 -55.86
CA LYS A 178 22.75 -0.21 -54.87
C LYS A 178 22.35 0.78 -53.76
N ALA A 179 21.52 1.77 -54.08
CA ALA A 179 21.01 2.72 -53.09
C ALA A 179 19.96 2.08 -52.16
N GLU A 180 19.13 1.15 -52.66
CA GLU A 180 18.19 0.38 -51.83
C GLU A 180 18.89 -0.62 -50.90
N GLU A 181 19.95 -1.28 -51.37
CA GLU A 181 20.78 -2.17 -50.53
C GLU A 181 21.44 -1.44 -49.36
N CYS A 182 21.86 -0.19 -49.57
CA CYS A 182 22.52 0.62 -48.53
C CYS A 182 21.56 1.12 -47.44
N LYS A 183 20.24 1.02 -47.65
CA LYS A 183 19.20 1.41 -46.67
C LYS A 183 18.74 0.27 -45.76
N LYS A 184 19.08 -0.98 -46.08
CA LYS A 184 18.81 -2.17 -45.25
C LYS A 184 19.93 -2.37 -44.23
#